data_AF-A0A9D8FVX3-F1
#
_entry.id   AF-A0A9D8FVX3-F1
#
_cell.length_a   1.000
_cell.length_b   1.000
_cell.length_c   1.000
_cell.angle_alpha   90.00
_cell.angle_beta   90.00
_cell.angle_gamma   90.00
#
_symmetry.space_group_name_H-M   'P 1'
#
loop_
_entity.id
_entity.type
_entity.pdbx_description
1 polymer ?
#
loop_
_entity_poly.entity_id
_entity_poly.type
_entity_poly.pdbx_seq_one_letter_code
_entity_poly.pdbx_strand_id
1 'polypeptide(L)' 'MNPELTRIWFRVAVFMTLGSAVLIPLQKPDTAEFVISVTSFIIGLAFLAALIVLARRANH' A
#
# COMPACT_ATOMS: atom_id res chain seq x y z
N MET A 1 -15.31 -13.94 1.10
CA MET A 1 -14.26 -13.23 1.86
C MET A 1 -14.85 -12.72 3.15
N ASN A 2 -14.17 -12.82 4.29
CA ASN A 2 -14.60 -12.10 5.49
C ASN A 2 -14.49 -10.58 5.21
N PRO A 3 -15.61 -9.81 5.24
CA PRO A 3 -15.59 -8.37 4.98
C PRO A 3 -14.68 -7.62 5.95
N GLU A 4 -14.61 -8.07 7.20
CA GLU A 4 -13.76 -7.46 8.23
C GLU A 4 -12.29 -7.61 7.90
N LEU A 5 -11.87 -8.81 7.46
CA LEU A 5 -10.50 -9.09 7.07
C LEU A 5 -10.08 -8.20 5.87
N THR A 6 -10.96 -8.05 4.88
CA THR A 6 -10.71 -7.19 3.71
C THR A 6 -10.56 -5.73 4.12
N ARG A 7 -11.40 -5.26 5.05
CA ARG A 7 -11.35 -3.89 5.58
C ARG A 7 -10.06 -3.61 6.35
N ILE A 8 -9.59 -4.58 7.14
CA ILE A 8 -8.32 -4.48 7.86
C ILE A 8 -7.16 -4.36 6.88
N TRP A 9 -7.06 -5.28 5.91
CA TRP A 9 -5.98 -5.25 4.92
C TRP A 9 -6.01 -4.01 4.03
N PHE A 10 -7.19 -3.51 3.70
CA PHE A 10 -7.32 -2.24 2.99
C PHE A 10 -6.74 -1.07 3.79
N ARG A 11 -7.05 -0.98 5.09
CA ARG A 11 -6.48 0.06 5.98
C ARG A 11 -4.96 -0.05 6.07
N VAL A 12 -4.42 -1.26 6.20
CA VAL A 12 -2.97 -1.50 6.22
C VAL A 12 -2.33 -1.05 4.90
N ALA A 13 -2.90 -1.44 3.76
CA ALA A 13 -2.39 -1.07 2.45
C ALA A 13 -2.42 0.46 2.23
N VAL A 14 -3.51 1.13 2.62
CA VAL A 14 -3.60 2.59 2.58
C VAL A 14 -2.56 3.24 3.47
N PHE A 15 -2.42 2.77 4.72
CA PHE A 15 -1.46 3.34 5.67
C PHE A 15 -0.02 3.21 5.16
N MET A 16 0.37 2.02 4.70
CA MET A 16 1.69 1.76 4.14
C MET A 16 1.98 2.64 2.92
N THR A 17 1.00 2.77 2.02
CA THR A 17 1.11 3.59 0.81
C THR A 17 1.24 5.08 1.14
N LEU A 18 0.36 5.61 1.97
CA LEU A 18 0.39 7.04 2.31
C LEU A 18 1.60 7.40 3.17
N GLY A 19 1.94 6.56 4.15
CA GLY A 19 3.11 6.75 5.01
C GLY A 19 4.40 6.80 4.20
N SER A 20 4.59 5.84 3.29
CA SER A 20 5.76 5.86 2.39
C SER A 20 5.73 7.03 1.42
N ALA A 21 4.58 7.38 0.83
CA ALA A 21 4.45 8.54 -0.06
C ALA A 21 4.87 9.86 0.61
N VAL A 22 4.55 10.03 1.90
CA VAL A 22 4.92 11.21 2.69
C VAL A 22 6.41 11.21 3.03
N LEU A 23 7.00 10.04 3.32
CA LEU A 23 8.40 9.93 3.70
C LEU A 23 9.37 10.12 2.52
N ILE A 24 9.02 9.65 1.32
CA ILE A 24 9.86 9.74 0.12
C ILE A 24 10.44 11.16 -0.13
N PRO A 25 9.64 12.25 -0.17
CA PRO A 25 10.18 13.59 -0.41
C PRO A 25 10.98 14.17 0.77
N LEU A 26 10.92 13.56 1.95
CA LEU A 26 11.66 13.99 3.15
C LEU A 26 13.03 13.31 3.28
N GLN A 27 13.27 12.25 2.50
CA GLN A 27 14.47 11.44 2.55
C GLN A 27 15.48 11.85 1.48
N LYS A 28 16.77 11.67 1.78
CA LYS A 28 17.83 11.91 0.80
C LYS A 28 17.82 10.79 -0.25
N PRO A 29 17.81 11.12 -1.55
CA PRO A 29 18.08 10.13 -2.58
C PRO A 29 19.47 9.52 -2.34
N ASP A 30 19.64 8.24 -2.67
CA ASP A 30 20.84 7.40 -2.42
C ASP A 30 21.01 6.84 -1.00
N THR A 31 19.98 6.94 -0.15
CA THR A 31 19.97 6.26 1.15
C THR A 31 19.19 4.95 1.10
N ALA A 32 19.58 3.99 1.94
CA ALA A 32 18.81 2.75 2.13
C ALA A 32 17.36 3.05 2.54
N GLU A 33 17.16 4.10 3.36
CA GLU A 33 15.85 4.55 3.80
C GLU A 33 14.94 4.94 2.62
N PHE A 34 15.46 5.72 1.67
CA PHE A 34 14.74 6.10 0.45
C PHE A 34 14.34 4.88 -0.38
N VAL A 35 15.25 3.93 -0.59
CA VAL A 35 14.97 2.70 -1.35
C VAL A 35 13.87 1.87 -0.68
N ILE A 36 13.90 1.75 0.64
CA ILE A 36 12.88 1.02 1.41
C ILE A 36 11.53 1.72 1.32
N SER A 37 11.49 3.05 1.44
CA SER A 37 10.25 3.83 1.30
C SER A 37 9.64 3.69 -0.09
N VAL A 38 10.42 3.83 -1.15
CA VAL A 38 9.95 3.67 -2.53
C VAL A 38 9.46 2.24 -2.78
N THR A 39 10.19 1.23 -2.31
CA THR A 39 9.77 -0.18 -2.45
C THR A 39 8.48 -0.45 -1.69
N SER A 40 8.36 0.08 -0.47
CA SER A 40 7.15 -0.03 0.35
C SER A 40 5.96 0.67 -0.29
N PHE A 41 6.17 1.82 -0.94
CA PHE A 41 5.14 2.53 -1.68
C PHE A 41 4.62 1.68 -2.85
N ILE A 42 5.52 1.10 -3.62
CA ILE A 42 5.16 0.22 -4.75
C ILE A 42 4.39 -1.01 -4.26
N ILE A 43 4.84 -1.66 -3.19
CA ILE A 43 4.16 -2.81 -2.59
C ILE A 43 2.76 -2.41 -2.11
N GLY A 44 2.63 -1.26 -1.44
CA GLY A 44 1.34 -0.73 -0.98
C GLY A 44 0.35 -0.51 -2.13
N LEU A 45 0.81 0.09 -3.23
CA LEU A 45 0.01 0.28 -4.44
C LEU A 45 -0.42 -1.05 -5.07
N ALA A 46 0.49 -2.03 -5.16
CA ALA A 46 0.16 -3.35 -5.68
C ALA A 46 -0.89 -4.07 -4.80
N PHE A 47 -0.77 -3.94 -3.48
CA PHE A 47 -1.74 -4.49 -2.54
C PHE A 47 -3.11 -3.83 -2.67
N LEU A 48 -3.16 -2.50 -2.79
CA LEU A 48 -4.40 -1.76 -3.05
C LEU A 48 -5.05 -2.21 -4.35
N ALA A 49 -4.28 -2.31 -5.44
CA ALA A 49 -4.77 -2.78 -6.72
C ALA A 49 -5.37 -4.20 -6.63
N ALA A 50 -4.67 -5.12 -5.96
CA ALA A 50 -5.15 -6.49 -5.74
C ALA A 50 -6.46 -6.52 -4.94
N LEU A 51 -6.55 -5.75 -3.84
CA LEU A 51 -7.76 -5.67 -3.02
C LEU A 51 -8.95 -5.07 -3.80
N ILE A 52 -8.71 -4.05 -4.63
CA ILE A 52 -9.73 -3.45 -5.49
C ILE A 52 -10.24 -4.46 -6.52
N VAL A 53 -9.33 -5.17 -7.20
CA VAL A 53 -9.71 -6.20 -8.18
C VAL A 53 -10.51 -7.31 -7.51
N LEU A 54 -10.09 -7.76 -6.33
CA LEU A 54 -10.75 -8.81 -5.59
C LEU A 54 -12.15 -8.39 -5.11
N ALA A 55 -12.29 -7.17 -4.58
CA ALA A 55 -13.57 -6.61 -4.18
C ALA A 55 -14.53 -6.44 -5.36
N ARG A 56 -14.02 -6.00 -6.53
CA ARG A 56 -14.82 -5.89 -7.76
C ARG A 56 -15.32 -7.26 -8.24
N ARG A 57 -14.46 -8.29 -8.21
CA ARG A 57 -14.84 -9.65 -8.59
C ARG A 57 -15.84 -10.28 -7.63
N ALA A 58 -15.81 -9.92 -6.35
CA ALA A 58 -16.74 -10.45 -5.35
C ALA A 58 -18.14 -9.82 -5.40
N ASN A 59 -18.27 -8.62 -5.97
CA ASN A 59 -19.55 -7.92 -6.15
C ASN A 59 -20.26 -8.26 -7.48
N HIS A 60 -19.64 -9.08 -8.33
CA HIS A 60 -20.22 -9.64 -9.56
C HIS A 60 -20.55 -11.11 -9.33
#